data_AF-A0A6N9CDM1-F1
#
_entry.id   AF-A0A6N9CDM1-F1
#
_cell.length_a   1.000
_cell.length_b   1.000
_cell.length_c   1.000
_cell.angle_alpha   90.00
_cell.angle_beta   90.00
_cell.angle_gamma   90.00
#
_symmetry.space_group_name_H-M   'P 1'
#
loop_
_entity.id
_entity.type
_entity.pdbx_description
1 polymer ?
#
loop_
_entity_poly.entity_id
_entity_poly.type
_entity_poly.pdbx_seq_one_letter_code
_entity_poly.pdbx_strand_id
1 'polypeptide(L)' 'MSNEKIYTRNQLVEIVQQLKADGKVVVTTNGCFDVLHVGHLRYLQAAQALGDILVIGVNSDDSVRELNGENRPLVPA' A
#
# COMPACT_ATOMS: atom_id res chain seq x y z
N MET A 1 -22.95 -1.76 10.64
CA MET A 1 -22.21 -1.20 9.50
C MET A 1 -21.72 -2.37 8.68
N SER A 2 -22.15 -2.49 7.43
CA SER A 2 -21.63 -3.52 6.51
C SER A 2 -20.11 -3.36 6.44
N ASN A 3 -19.40 -4.40 6.87
CA ASN A 3 -17.95 -4.38 7.08
C ASN A 3 -17.25 -4.68 5.73
N GLU A 4 -17.59 -3.90 4.71
CA GLU A 4 -17.07 -4.09 3.36
C GLU A 4 -15.64 -3.57 3.31
N LYS A 5 -14.68 -4.48 3.15
CA LYS A 5 -13.24 -4.18 3.19
C LYS A 5 -12.62 -3.96 1.81
N ILE A 6 -13.41 -4.12 0.75
CA ILE A 6 -12.96 -4.04 -0.63
C ILE A 6 -13.59 -2.80 -1.25
N TYR A 7 -12.73 -1.89 -1.72
CA TYR A 7 -13.13 -0.66 -2.37
C TYR A 7 -12.53 -0.59 -3.76
N THR A 8 -13.28 -0.04 -4.70
CA THR A 8 -12.74 0.36 -5.99
C THR A 8 -11.77 1.52 -5.84
N ARG A 9 -10.95 1.76 -6.86
CA ARG A 9 -10.04 2.92 -6.90
C ARG A 9 -10.80 4.25 -6.74
N ASN A 10 -11.97 4.40 -7.36
CA ASN A 10 -12.75 5.62 -7.26
C ASN A 10 -13.26 5.85 -5.83
N GLN A 11 -13.77 4.80 -5.18
CA GLN A 11 -14.15 4.87 -3.76
C GLN A 11 -12.95 5.21 -2.87
N LEU A 12 -11.76 4.67 -3.13
CA LEU A 12 -10.56 5.05 -2.40
C LEU A 12 -10.22 6.54 -2.57
N VAL A 13 -10.40 7.10 -3.77
CA VAL A 13 -10.19 8.54 -4.01
C VAL A 13 -11.16 9.37 -3.17
N GLU A 14 -12.44 9.01 -3.14
CA GLU A 14 -13.46 9.67 -2.31
C GLU A 14 -13.11 9.60 -0.81
N ILE A 15 -12.71 8.42 -0.32
CA ILE A 15 -12.28 8.21 1.06
C ILE A 15 -11.09 9.12 1.41
N VAL A 16 -10.07 9.16 0.55
CA VAL A 16 -8.87 9.99 0.78
C VAL A 16 -9.22 11.49 0.74
N GLN A 17 -10.14 11.91 -0.14
CA GLN A 17 -10.61 13.29 -0.16
C GLN A 17 -11.31 13.68 1.14
N GLN A 18 -12.19 12.81 1.65
CA GLN A 18 -12.86 13.05 2.93
C GLN A 18 -11.86 13.11 4.09
N LEU A 19 -10.92 12.16 4.16
CA LEU A 19 -9.88 12.15 5.20
C LEU A 19 -9.07 13.45 5.20
N LYS A 20 -8.70 13.95 4.02
CA LYS A 20 -8.00 15.24 3.90
C LYS A 20 -8.88 16.41 4.31
N ALA A 21 -10.17 16.42 3.98
CA ALA A 21 -11.13 17.43 4.42
C ALA A 21 -11.28 17.46 5.96
N ASP A 22 -11.15 16.29 6.60
CA ASP A 22 -11.14 16.13 8.05
C ASP A 22 -9.78 16.50 8.70
N GLY A 23 -8.84 17.03 7.92
CA GLY A 23 -7.52 17.46 8.38
C GLY A 23 -6.51 16.34 8.61
N LYS A 24 -6.78 15.11 8.14
CA LYS A 24 -5.88 13.97 8.30
C LYS A 24 -4.70 14.04 7.33
N VAL A 25 -3.52 13.65 7.84
CA VAL A 25 -2.32 13.46 7.02
C VAL A 25 -2.36 12.06 6.40
N VAL A 26 -2.54 12.00 5.09
CA VAL A 26 -2.51 10.74 4.33
C VAL A 26 -1.12 10.54 3.74
N VAL A 27 -0.42 9.52 4.22
CA VAL A 27 0.88 9.08 3.71
C VAL A 27 0.65 7.98 2.69
N THR A 28 1.48 7.96 1.66
CA THR A 28 1.47 6.89 0.66
C THR A 28 2.84 6.29 0.51
N THR A 29 2.88 4.99 0.28
CA THR A 29 4.09 4.31 -0.14
C THR A 29 3.76 3.10 -1.01
N ASN A 30 4.75 2.52 -1.68
CA ASN A 30 4.56 1.29 -2.43
C ASN A 30 5.64 0.25 -2.12
N GLY A 31 5.44 -0.96 -2.66
CA GLY A 31 6.41 -2.03 -2.58
C GLY A 31 5.90 -3.30 -3.23
N CYS A 32 6.84 -4.16 -3.61
CA CYS A 32 6.55 -5.53 -4.04
C CYS A 32 6.22 -6.43 -2.85
N PHE A 33 6.91 -6.24 -1.72
CA PHE A 33 6.76 -7.04 -0.51
C PHE A 33 6.96 -8.56 -0.72
N ASP A 34 7.70 -8.95 -1.76
CA ASP A 34 8.09 -10.35 -2.01
C ASP A 34 8.82 -10.92 -0.78
N VAL A 35 8.31 -12.03 -0.26
CA VAL A 35 8.72 -12.61 1.02
C VAL A 35 8.71 -11.56 2.14
N LEU A 36 7.50 -11.22 2.61
CA LEU A 36 7.31 -10.23 3.67
C LEU A 36 8.14 -10.58 4.92
N HIS A 37 9.00 -9.66 5.34
CA HIS A 37 9.92 -9.86 6.45
C HIS A 37 10.05 -8.60 7.31
N VAL A 38 10.81 -8.70 8.40
CA VAL A 38 10.97 -7.62 9.40
C VAL A 38 11.42 -6.27 8.81
N GLY A 39 12.25 -6.28 7.76
CA GLY A 39 12.61 -5.05 7.03
C GLY A 39 11.41 -4.28 6.49
N HIS A 40 10.49 -4.96 5.79
CA HIS A 40 9.24 -4.36 5.29
C HIS A 40 8.35 -3.89 6.43
N LEU A 41 8.23 -4.65 7.52
CA LEU A 41 7.45 -4.23 8.69
C LEU A 41 7.98 -2.93 9.31
N ARG A 42 9.30 -2.83 9.53
CA ARG A 42 9.93 -1.61 10.05
C ARG A 42 9.72 -0.41 9.11
N TYR A 43 9.84 -0.64 7.81
CA TYR A 43 9.59 0.37 6.78
C TYR A 43 8.13 0.85 6.81
N LEU A 44 7.14 -0.05 6.82
CA LEU A 44 5.73 0.30 6.86
C LEU A 44 5.34 0.98 8.19
N GLN A 45 5.91 0.53 9.31
CA GLN A 45 5.72 1.19 10.60
C GLN A 45 6.28 2.62 10.60
N ALA A 46 7.48 2.81 10.04
CA ALA A 46 8.07 4.13 9.89
C ALA A 46 7.22 5.03 8.98
N ALA A 47 6.71 4.51 7.85
CA ALA A 47 5.83 5.25 6.96
C ALA A 47 4.51 5.66 7.64
N GLN A 48 3.88 4.73 8.38
CA GLN A 48 2.65 5.02 9.12
C GLN A 48 2.87 6.07 10.22
N ALA A 49 4.05 6.13 10.84
CA ALA A 49 4.35 7.15 11.85
C ALA A 49 4.41 8.59 11.30
N LEU A 50 4.45 8.77 9.97
CA LEU A 50 4.50 10.09 9.33
C LEU A 50 3.12 10.73 9.10
N GLY A 51 2.02 10.04 9.45
CA GLY A 51 0.68 10.59 9.31
C GLY A 51 -0.40 9.75 10.00
N ASP A 52 -1.65 10.11 9.74
CA ASP A 52 -2.81 9.45 10.33
C ASP A 52 -3.19 8.18 9.57
N ILE A 53 -3.04 8.19 8.24
CA ILE A 53 -3.50 7.12 7.35
C ILE A 53 -2.38 6.75 6.39
N LEU A 54 -2.00 5.48 6.32
CA LEU A 54 -1.07 4.95 5.33
C LEU A 54 -1.82 4.23 4.21
N VAL A 55 -1.66 4.70 2.97
CA VAL A 55 -2.07 4.01 1.75
C VAL A 55 -0.88 3.26 1.18
N ILE A 56 -1.01 1.95 0.99
CA ILE A 56 0.07 1.10 0.46
C ILE A 56 -0.31 0.61 -0.94
N GLY A 57 0.49 0.98 -1.93
CA GLY A 57 0.44 0.37 -3.26
C GLY A 57 1.22 -0.95 -3.28
N VAL A 58 0.59 -2.03 -3.69
CA VAL A 58 1.28 -3.30 -3.98
C VAL A 58 1.61 -3.33 -5.46
N ASN A 59 2.88 -3.51 -5.79
CA ASN A 59 3.33 -3.56 -7.18
C ASN A 59 2.84 -4.84 -7.85
N SER A 60 2.52 -4.78 -9.15
CA SER A 60 2.15 -5.96 -9.94
C SER A 60 3.33 -6.90 -10.15
N ASP A 61 3.06 -8.20 -10.30
CA ASP A 61 4.08 -9.19 -10.63
C ASP A 61 4.88 -8.82 -11.89
N ASP A 62 4.22 -8.28 -12.91
CA ASP A 62 4.87 -7.86 -14.16
C ASP A 62 5.92 -6.78 -13.89
N SER A 63 5.58 -5.76 -13.11
CA SER A 63 6.52 -4.70 -12.73
C SER A 63 7.69 -5.26 -11.90
N VAL A 64 7.43 -6.27 -11.08
CA VAL A 64 8.46 -6.90 -10.25
C VAL A 64 9.40 -7.77 -11.09
N ARG A 65 8.88 -8.53 -12.06
CA ARG A 65 9.68 -9.30 -13.02
C ARG A 65 10.60 -8.39 -13.82
N GLU A 66 10.08 -7.28 -14.31
CA GLU A 66 10.87 -6.28 -15.06
C GLU A 66 12.04 -5.72 -14.23
N LEU A 67 11.83 -5.48 -12.93
CA LEU A 67 12.84 -4.88 -12.04
C LEU A 67 13.83 -5.88 -11.44
N ASN A 68 13.35 -7.07 -11.06
CA ASN A 68 14.11 -8.02 -10.24
C ASN A 68 14.41 -9.35 -10.97
N GLY A 69 14.01 -9.46 -12.23
CA GLY A 69 14.18 -10.62 -13.11
C GLY A 69 13.00 -11.58 -13.09
N GLU A 70 12.92 -12.41 -14.13
CA GLU A 70 11.80 -13.34 -14.41
C GLU A 70 11.44 -14.29 -13.26
N ASN A 71 12.40 -14.60 -12.38
CA ASN A 71 12.20 -15.50 -11.25
C ASN A 71 11.61 -14.80 -10.00
N ARG A 72 11.21 -13.53 -10.11
CA ARG A 72 10.62 -12.72 -9.04
C ARG A 72 9.27 -12.16 -9.49
N PRO A 73 8.27 -12.02 -8.59
CA PRO A 73 8.31 -12.32 -7.17
C PRO A 73 8.23 -13.83 -6.89
N LEU A 74 8.72 -14.27 -5.72
CA LEU A 74 8.49 -15.62 -5.22
C LEU A 74 7.06 -15.80 -4.70
N VAL A 75 6.47 -14.74 -4.14
CA VAL A 75 5.07 -14.68 -3.70
C VAL A 75 4.33 -13.65 -4.55
N PRO A 76 3.49 -14.08 -5.51
CA PRO A 76 2.74 -13.18 -6.39
C PRO A 76 1.65 -12.40 -5.64
N ALA A 77 1.33 -11.22 -6.17
CA ALA A 77 0.35 -10.27 -5.61
C ALA A 77 -1.11 -10.60 -5.95
#